data_AF-A0A1C4W8E5-F1
#
_entry.id   AF-A0A1C4W8E5-F1
#
_cell.length_a   1.000
_cell.length_b   1.000
_cell.length_c   1.000
_cell.angle_alpha   90.00
_cell.angle_beta   90.00
_cell.angle_gamma   90.00
#
_symmetry.space_group_name_H-M   'P 1'
#
loop_
_entity.id
_entity.type
_entity.pdbx_description
1 polymer ?
#
loop_
_entity_poly.entity_id
_entity_poly.type
_entity_poly.pdbx_seq_one_letter_code
_entity_poly.pdbx_strand_id
1 'polypeptide(L)'
;MLAAIAPTLPVTPDPLALRVDIGLPDVVPLLALHDLDNYLFPLVPKLTQATGRQFASVWATKRHGGRSSVAVCQTHTVQDPGGVYSLQVRTTASASTTAYKRQIRDQITAAQPLPDGGIALQLAFVVGPRRAWPNLWKATIDSLGSILGRDAGAREWNARDGRITDLGLHCVIDPAVGNQVTIAIRACPVGKQAAL
;
A
#
# COMPACT_ATOMS: atom_id res chain seq x y z
N MET A 1 -20.29 1.73 -2.92
CA MET A 1 -19.29 1.57 -1.83
C MET A 1 -19.66 2.33 -0.57
N LEU A 2 -19.95 3.64 -0.61
CA LEU A 2 -20.46 4.39 0.55
C LEU A 2 -21.66 3.70 1.24
N ALA A 3 -22.65 3.24 0.48
CA ALA A 3 -23.79 2.48 1.00
C ALA A 3 -23.40 1.20 1.76
N ALA A 4 -22.27 0.56 1.42
CA ALA A 4 -21.82 -0.67 2.05
C ALA A 4 -21.15 -0.43 3.42
N ILE A 5 -20.64 0.77 3.69
CA ILE A 5 -19.95 1.13 4.94
C ILE A 5 -20.67 2.21 5.75
N ALA A 6 -21.71 2.84 5.19
CA ALA A 6 -22.49 3.89 5.84
C ALA A 6 -23.05 3.48 7.22
N PRO A 7 -23.47 2.22 7.47
CA PRO A 7 -23.96 1.84 8.79
C PRO A 7 -22.87 1.80 9.87
N THR A 8 -21.65 1.40 9.52
CA THR A 8 -20.57 1.18 10.50
C THR A 8 -19.76 2.44 10.75
N LEU A 9 -19.61 3.29 9.73
CA LEU A 9 -18.72 4.44 9.80
C LEU A 9 -19.03 5.45 10.94
N PRO A 10 -20.29 5.82 11.24
CA PRO A 10 -20.58 6.78 12.31
C PRO A 10 -20.20 6.28 13.71
N VAL A 11 -20.21 4.97 13.92
CA VAL A 11 -19.98 4.35 15.23
C VAL A 11 -18.54 3.87 15.43
N THR A 12 -17.75 3.75 14.35
CA THR A 12 -16.35 3.33 14.45
C THR A 12 -15.49 4.46 15.03
N PRO A 13 -14.76 4.25 16.15
CA PRO A 13 -13.87 5.27 16.73
C PRO A 13 -12.65 5.57 15.85
N ASP A 14 -12.09 6.78 15.99
CA ASP A 14 -10.79 7.14 15.41
C ASP A 14 -9.62 6.45 16.17
N PRO A 15 -8.46 6.23 15.51
CA PRO A 15 -8.21 6.48 14.10
C PRO A 15 -8.83 5.39 13.21
N LEU A 16 -9.29 5.77 12.01
CA LEU A 16 -9.93 4.83 11.09
C LEU A 16 -8.94 3.98 10.29
N ALA A 17 -9.35 2.75 10.03
CA ALA A 17 -8.81 1.86 9.01
C ALA A 17 -9.85 1.60 7.91
N LEU A 18 -9.41 1.57 6.65
CA LEU A 18 -10.20 1.04 5.53
C LEU A 18 -9.67 -0.34 5.16
N ARG A 19 -10.55 -1.32 4.97
CA ARG A 19 -10.20 -2.62 4.42
C ARG A 19 -11.01 -2.90 3.16
N VAL A 20 -10.34 -3.34 2.11
CA VAL A 20 -10.96 -3.74 0.85
C VAL A 20 -10.47 -5.14 0.49
N ASP A 21 -11.37 -6.10 0.30
CA ASP A 21 -11.01 -7.42 -0.21
C ASP A 21 -11.60 -7.56 -1.61
N ILE A 22 -10.75 -7.80 -2.61
CA ILE A 22 -11.13 -7.89 -4.03
C ILE A 22 -11.22 -9.36 -4.42
N GLY A 23 -12.43 -9.81 -4.74
CA GLY A 23 -12.66 -11.09 -5.40
C GLY A 23 -12.54 -10.94 -6.91
N LEU A 24 -11.64 -11.70 -7.52
CA LEU A 24 -11.48 -11.78 -8.98
C LEU A 24 -11.92 -13.15 -9.49
N PRO A 25 -12.53 -13.25 -10.69
CA PRO A 25 -12.78 -14.54 -11.33
C PRO A 25 -11.49 -15.35 -11.55
N ASP A 26 -11.57 -16.68 -11.50
CA ASP A 26 -10.39 -17.58 -11.63
C ASP A 26 -9.60 -17.40 -12.93
N VAL A 27 -10.27 -16.91 -13.98
CA VAL A 27 -9.66 -16.63 -15.29
C VAL A 27 -8.77 -15.38 -15.30
N VAL A 28 -8.86 -14.53 -14.26
CA VAL A 28 -8.10 -13.29 -14.17
C VAL A 28 -6.71 -13.58 -13.60
N PRO A 29 -5.62 -13.16 -14.27
CA PRO A 29 -4.27 -13.38 -13.79
C PRO A 29 -3.96 -12.48 -12.58
N LEU A 30 -3.99 -13.07 -11.38
CA LEU A 30 -3.84 -12.37 -10.09
C LEU A 30 -2.54 -11.55 -9.99
N LEU A 31 -1.44 -12.07 -10.55
CA LEU A 31 -0.08 -11.53 -10.33
C LEU A 31 0.41 -10.58 -11.43
N ALA A 32 -0.40 -10.35 -12.46
CA ALA A 32 0.00 -9.55 -13.63
C ALA A 32 -0.63 -8.16 -13.66
N LEU A 33 -1.89 -8.05 -13.21
CA LEU A 33 -2.70 -6.82 -13.27
C LEU A 33 -3.46 -6.64 -11.94
N HIS A 34 -4.34 -5.64 -11.89
CA HIS A 34 -5.19 -5.34 -10.73
C HIS A 34 -4.38 -4.89 -9.51
N ASP A 35 -3.53 -3.89 -9.72
CA ASP A 35 -2.70 -3.30 -8.66
C ASP A 35 -3.61 -2.73 -7.57
N LEU A 36 -3.32 -3.08 -6.32
CA LEU A 36 -4.20 -2.79 -5.20
C LEU A 36 -4.29 -1.30 -4.88
N ASP A 37 -3.24 -0.53 -5.15
CA ASP A 37 -3.24 0.93 -5.01
C ASP A 37 -4.27 1.59 -5.94
N ASN A 38 -4.50 1.05 -7.15
CA ASN A 38 -5.51 1.57 -8.08
C ASN A 38 -6.94 1.42 -7.56
N TYR A 39 -7.22 0.43 -6.70
CA TYR A 39 -8.50 0.31 -6.02
C TYR A 39 -8.59 1.29 -4.85
N LEU A 40 -7.53 1.43 -4.06
CA LEU A 40 -7.53 2.25 -2.84
C LEU A 40 -7.50 3.76 -3.13
N PHE A 41 -6.70 4.19 -4.09
CA PHE A 41 -6.44 5.60 -4.40
C PHE A 41 -7.70 6.42 -4.69
N PRO A 42 -8.68 5.97 -5.50
CA PRO A 42 -9.92 6.72 -5.69
C PRO A 42 -10.87 6.65 -4.49
N LEU A 43 -10.74 5.65 -3.62
CA LEU A 43 -11.68 5.42 -2.52
C LEU A 43 -11.36 6.29 -1.32
N VAL A 44 -10.11 6.32 -0.89
CA VAL A 44 -9.71 7.01 0.35
C VAL A 44 -10.03 8.52 0.31
N PRO A 45 -9.67 9.29 -0.74
CA PRO A 45 -10.02 10.69 -0.84
C PRO A 45 -11.54 10.93 -0.86
N LYS A 46 -12.30 10.09 -1.57
CA LYS A 46 -13.77 10.21 -1.63
C LYS A 46 -14.41 9.97 -0.28
N LEU A 47 -13.95 8.95 0.46
CA LEU A 47 -14.44 8.65 1.80
C LEU A 47 -14.06 9.73 2.79
N THR A 48 -12.83 10.21 2.77
CA THR A 48 -12.41 11.35 3.60
C THR A 48 -13.23 12.60 3.30
N GLN A 49 -13.46 12.93 2.03
CA GLN A 49 -14.28 14.07 1.64
C GLN A 49 -15.73 13.93 2.10
N ALA A 50 -16.33 12.75 1.90
CA ALA A 50 -17.73 12.51 2.23
C ALA A 50 -18.01 12.49 3.74
N THR A 51 -16.98 12.29 4.57
CA THR A 51 -17.15 11.97 5.99
C THR A 51 -16.44 12.94 6.93
N GLY A 52 -15.50 13.74 6.40
CA GLY A 52 -14.63 14.61 7.19
C GLY A 52 -13.58 13.88 8.02
N ARG A 53 -13.54 12.54 7.98
CA ARG A 53 -12.66 11.71 8.83
C ARG A 53 -11.47 11.18 8.05
N GLN A 54 -10.34 11.07 8.74
CA GLN A 54 -9.06 10.64 8.16
C GLN A 54 -8.82 9.14 8.40
N PHE A 55 -8.19 8.48 7.44
CA PHE A 55 -7.72 7.10 7.59
C PHE A 55 -6.23 7.09 7.93
N ALA A 56 -5.88 6.43 9.03
CA ALA A 56 -4.48 6.21 9.41
C ALA A 56 -3.94 4.88 8.88
N SER A 57 -4.83 3.98 8.41
CA SER A 57 -4.47 2.66 7.93
C SER A 57 -5.41 2.25 6.78
N VAL A 58 -4.86 1.68 5.71
CA VAL A 58 -5.63 1.25 4.55
C VAL A 58 -5.08 -0.10 4.09
N TRP A 59 -5.96 -1.05 3.95
CA TRP A 59 -5.64 -2.42 3.57
C TRP A 59 -6.40 -2.80 2.31
N ALA A 60 -5.72 -3.50 1.42
CA ALA A 60 -6.34 -4.17 0.30
C ALA A 60 -5.81 -5.60 0.16
N THR A 61 -6.69 -6.52 -0.20
CA THR A 61 -6.29 -7.86 -0.66
C THR A 61 -6.91 -8.13 -2.02
N LYS A 62 -6.27 -8.97 -2.84
CA LYS A 62 -6.91 -9.60 -3.99
C LYS A 62 -6.71 -11.10 -3.93
N ARG A 63 -7.80 -11.82 -4.19
CA ARG A 63 -7.83 -13.29 -4.27
C ARG A 63 -8.78 -13.69 -5.39
N HIS A 64 -8.66 -14.92 -5.86
CA HIS A 64 -9.73 -15.51 -6.65
C HIS A 64 -10.96 -15.73 -5.77
N GLY A 65 -12.13 -15.31 -6.26
CA GLY A 65 -13.37 -15.36 -5.51
C GLY A 65 -14.48 -14.53 -6.15
N GLY A 66 -15.73 -14.96 -5.98
CA GLY A 66 -16.89 -14.31 -6.62
C GLY A 66 -17.41 -13.05 -5.91
N ARG A 67 -16.77 -12.59 -4.83
CA ARG A 67 -17.26 -11.45 -4.03
C ARG A 67 -16.11 -10.54 -3.60
N SER A 68 -16.39 -9.24 -3.66
CA SER A 68 -15.55 -8.20 -3.07
C SER A 68 -16.26 -7.58 -1.87
N SER A 69 -15.49 -7.18 -0.87
CA SER A 69 -16.01 -6.53 0.35
C SER A 69 -15.23 -5.27 0.69
N VAL A 70 -15.87 -4.41 1.46
CA VAL A 70 -15.26 -3.21 2.03
C VAL A 70 -15.73 -3.06 3.48
N ALA A 71 -14.84 -2.64 4.36
CA ALA A 71 -15.15 -2.38 5.76
C ALA A 71 -14.38 -1.17 6.26
N VAL A 72 -14.97 -0.45 7.22
CA VAL A 72 -14.28 0.58 8.01
C VAL A 72 -14.17 0.11 9.45
N CYS A 73 -12.94 0.03 9.94
CA CYS A 73 -12.60 -0.49 11.26
C CYS A 73 -11.85 0.57 12.07
N GLN A 74 -11.78 0.40 13.39
CA GLN A 74 -10.82 1.15 14.19
C GLN A 74 -9.43 0.55 13.96
N THR A 75 -8.40 1.39 13.84
CA THR A 75 -7.01 0.95 13.80
C THR A 75 -6.40 0.98 15.20
N HIS A 76 -5.46 0.07 15.44
CA HIS A 76 -4.64 0.04 16.64
C HIS A 76 -3.18 -0.10 16.25
N THR A 77 -2.29 0.46 17.05
CA THR A 77 -0.84 0.28 16.86
C THR A 77 -0.50 -1.17 17.15
N VAL A 78 0.26 -1.78 16.25
CA VAL A 78 0.80 -3.13 16.41
C VAL A 78 2.32 -3.08 16.46
N GLN A 79 2.92 -4.15 16.98
CA GLN A 79 4.36 -4.36 16.81
C GLN A 79 4.71 -4.50 15.33
N ASP A 80 5.95 -4.16 14.98
CA ASP A 80 6.44 -4.31 13.62
C ASP A 80 6.27 -5.76 13.15
N PRO A 81 5.51 -6.02 12.07
CA PRO A 81 5.27 -7.38 11.60
C PRO A 81 6.52 -8.06 11.02
N GLY A 82 7.59 -7.30 10.77
CA GLY A 82 8.79 -7.80 10.12
C GLY A 82 8.54 -8.25 8.69
N GLY A 83 9.39 -9.15 8.19
CA GLY A 83 9.33 -9.67 6.82
C GLY A 83 10.73 -9.98 6.30
N VAL A 84 10.80 -10.60 5.13
CA VAL A 84 12.08 -10.86 4.44
C VAL A 84 12.83 -9.54 4.21
N TYR A 85 12.08 -8.49 3.83
CA TYR A 85 12.57 -7.13 3.88
C TYR A 85 11.94 -6.37 5.03
N SER A 86 12.78 -5.77 5.87
CA SER A 86 12.42 -4.84 6.93
C SER A 86 13.31 -3.60 6.83
N LEU A 87 12.92 -2.68 5.94
CA LEU A 87 13.73 -1.51 5.58
C LEU A 87 13.10 -0.21 6.07
N GLN A 88 13.92 0.81 6.19
CA GLN A 88 13.47 2.18 6.43
C GLN A 88 14.22 3.12 5.49
N VAL A 89 13.47 3.93 4.75
CA VAL A 89 14.02 4.90 3.78
C VAL A 89 13.48 6.29 4.06
N ARG A 90 14.20 7.30 3.56
CA ARG A 90 13.84 8.72 3.72
C ARG A 90 13.84 9.46 2.39
N THR A 91 12.93 10.39 2.22
CA THR A 91 12.92 11.30 1.06
C THR A 91 12.40 12.67 1.46
N THR A 92 12.96 13.71 0.85
CA THR A 92 12.48 15.09 0.97
C THR A 92 11.79 15.57 -0.30
N ALA A 93 11.88 14.80 -1.38
CA ALA A 93 11.34 15.18 -2.69
C ALA A 93 9.80 15.14 -2.73
N SER A 94 9.24 15.76 -3.77
CA SER A 94 7.81 15.66 -4.08
C SER A 94 7.52 14.34 -4.77
N ALA A 95 6.45 13.65 -4.38
CA ALA A 95 6.03 12.37 -5.00
C ALA A 95 5.69 12.50 -6.49
N SER A 96 5.42 13.71 -6.99
CA SER A 96 5.22 13.98 -8.42
C SER A 96 6.51 14.02 -9.24
N THR A 97 7.68 13.87 -8.62
CA THR A 97 8.99 14.01 -9.28
C THR A 97 9.76 12.71 -9.34
N THR A 98 10.57 12.52 -10.38
CA THR A 98 11.49 11.39 -10.49
C THR A 98 12.52 11.36 -9.35
N ALA A 99 12.85 12.51 -8.75
CA ALA A 99 13.75 12.60 -7.61
C ALA A 99 13.25 11.80 -6.40
N TYR A 100 11.93 11.77 -6.17
CA TYR A 100 11.33 10.96 -5.10
C TYR A 100 11.61 9.47 -5.30
N LYS A 101 11.40 8.97 -6.52
CA LYS A 101 11.61 7.55 -6.83
C LYS A 101 13.07 7.15 -6.73
N ARG A 102 13.97 8.00 -7.26
CA ARG A 102 15.42 7.80 -7.18
C ARG A 102 15.91 7.75 -5.73
N GLN A 103 15.51 8.71 -4.89
CA GLN A 103 15.93 8.72 -3.48
C GLN A 103 15.53 7.42 -2.76
N ILE A 104 14.33 6.89 -3.00
CA ILE A 104 13.90 5.62 -2.40
C ILE A 104 14.73 4.46 -2.96
N ARG A 105 14.81 4.32 -4.28
CA ARG A 105 15.57 3.24 -4.95
C ARG A 105 17.01 3.18 -4.49
N ASP A 106 17.68 4.34 -4.40
CA ASP A 106 19.11 4.44 -4.08
C ASP A 106 19.41 3.94 -2.65
N GLN A 107 18.41 3.94 -1.75
CA GLN A 107 18.52 3.39 -0.39
C GLN A 107 18.23 1.88 -0.29
N ILE A 108 17.72 1.25 -1.34
CA ILE A 108 17.36 -0.17 -1.37
C ILE A 108 18.07 -0.97 -2.46
N THR A 109 19.24 -0.48 -2.91
CA THR A 109 20.01 -1.06 -4.02
C THR A 109 20.55 -2.47 -3.71
N ALA A 110 20.78 -2.79 -2.44
CA ALA A 110 21.22 -4.11 -2.01
C ALA A 110 20.10 -5.17 -2.00
N ALA A 111 18.83 -4.75 -2.10
CA ALA A 111 17.71 -5.68 -2.12
C ALA A 111 17.69 -6.50 -3.42
N GLN A 112 17.40 -7.78 -3.29
CA GLN A 112 17.17 -8.70 -4.41
C GLN A 112 15.67 -8.97 -4.58
N PRO A 113 15.20 -9.25 -5.81
CA PRO A 113 13.79 -9.53 -6.02
C PRO A 113 13.30 -10.70 -5.16
N LEU A 114 12.13 -10.56 -4.55
CA LEU A 114 11.47 -11.67 -3.87
C LEU A 114 11.14 -12.78 -4.88
N PRO A 115 11.22 -14.07 -4.48
CA PRO A 115 10.90 -15.21 -5.33
C PRO A 115 9.52 -15.05 -5.98
N ASP A 116 9.35 -15.56 -7.20
CA ASP A 116 8.08 -15.46 -7.95
C ASP A 116 6.87 -15.93 -7.12
N GLY A 117 5.74 -15.24 -7.30
CA GLY A 117 4.52 -15.46 -6.52
C GLY A 117 3.93 -14.16 -5.96
N GLY A 118 2.85 -14.32 -5.19
CA GLY A 118 2.18 -13.22 -4.49
C GLY A 118 3.03 -12.62 -3.38
N ILE A 119 2.93 -11.31 -3.19
CA ILE A 119 3.69 -10.55 -2.20
C ILE A 119 2.72 -9.88 -1.24
N ALA A 120 3.03 -10.00 0.06
CA ALA A 120 2.47 -9.15 1.08
C ALA A 120 3.41 -7.97 1.28
N LEU A 121 2.90 -6.75 1.06
CA LEU A 121 3.64 -5.49 1.18
C LEU A 121 2.94 -4.60 2.21
N GLN A 122 3.69 -4.08 3.17
CA GLN A 122 3.24 -2.98 4.03
C GLN A 122 4.17 -1.78 3.90
N LEU A 123 3.58 -0.61 3.75
CA LEU A 123 4.28 0.68 3.73
C LEU A 123 3.73 1.56 4.86
N ALA A 124 4.59 1.95 5.80
CA ALA A 124 4.21 2.89 6.85
C ALA A 124 4.92 4.23 6.66
N PHE A 125 4.14 5.29 6.49
CA PHE A 125 4.61 6.65 6.22
C PHE A 125 4.57 7.49 7.50
N VAL A 126 5.66 8.17 7.80
CA VAL A 126 5.66 9.33 8.71
C VAL A 126 5.81 10.58 7.85
N VAL A 127 4.82 11.47 7.93
CA VAL A 127 4.71 12.65 7.08
C VAL A 127 4.39 13.92 7.88
N GLY A 128 4.78 15.07 7.34
CA GLY A 128 4.30 16.36 7.85
C GLY A 128 2.82 16.63 7.51
N PRO A 129 2.17 17.56 8.23
CA PRO A 129 0.71 17.77 8.17
C PRO A 129 0.16 18.24 6.83
N ARG A 130 1.02 18.77 5.95
CA ARG A 130 0.62 19.31 4.63
C ARG A 130 0.64 18.30 3.50
N ARG A 131 1.07 17.05 3.73
CA ARG A 131 1.18 16.05 2.67
C ARG A 131 -0.12 15.26 2.53
N ALA A 132 -0.70 15.28 1.34
CA ALA A 132 -1.72 14.33 0.94
C ALA A 132 -1.08 12.94 0.76
N TRP A 133 -1.07 12.16 1.84
CA TRP A 133 -0.37 10.87 1.89
C TRP A 133 -0.80 9.85 0.82
N PRO A 134 -2.05 9.83 0.30
CA PRO A 134 -2.40 8.93 -0.81
C PRO A 134 -1.59 9.16 -2.09
N ASN A 135 -1.12 10.40 -2.32
CA ASN A 135 -0.29 10.73 -3.47
C ASN A 135 1.12 10.16 -3.39
N LEU A 136 1.53 9.61 -2.23
CA LEU A 136 2.84 8.99 -2.05
C LEU A 136 2.86 7.55 -2.57
N TRP A 137 1.74 6.82 -2.48
CA TRP A 137 1.69 5.36 -2.61
C TRP A 137 2.27 4.85 -3.91
N LYS A 138 1.72 5.34 -5.04
CA LYS A 138 2.12 4.86 -6.36
C LYS A 138 3.60 5.11 -6.62
N ALA A 139 4.06 6.33 -6.35
CA ALA A 139 5.46 6.67 -6.54
C ALA A 139 6.38 5.84 -5.63
N THR A 140 5.97 5.52 -4.40
CA THR A 140 6.71 4.61 -3.52
C THR A 140 6.78 3.22 -4.12
N ILE A 141 5.63 2.62 -4.51
CA ILE A 141 5.55 1.27 -5.08
C ILE A 141 6.38 1.15 -6.37
N ASP A 142 6.27 2.12 -7.29
CA ASP A 142 7.08 2.21 -8.52
C ASP A 142 8.60 2.16 -8.23
N SER A 143 9.01 2.61 -7.05
CA SER A 143 10.42 2.66 -6.64
C SER A 143 10.96 1.33 -6.12
N LEU A 144 10.09 0.35 -5.85
CA LEU A 144 10.43 -0.92 -5.23
C LEU A 144 10.82 -2.02 -6.24
N GLY A 145 11.25 -1.64 -7.44
CA GLY A 145 11.62 -2.59 -8.49
C GLY A 145 12.71 -3.60 -8.08
N SER A 146 13.61 -3.24 -7.15
CA SER A 146 14.62 -4.17 -6.62
C SER A 146 14.02 -5.26 -5.72
N ILE A 147 12.86 -5.01 -5.09
CA ILE A 147 12.16 -5.97 -4.21
C ILE A 147 11.09 -6.75 -4.99
N LEU A 148 10.30 -6.05 -5.81
CA LEU A 148 9.18 -6.64 -6.55
C LEU A 148 9.64 -7.36 -7.84
N GLY A 149 10.83 -7.02 -8.32
CA GLY A 149 11.33 -7.42 -9.63
C GLY A 149 10.78 -6.54 -10.75
N ARG A 150 11.29 -6.77 -11.96
CA ARG A 150 10.88 -6.11 -13.20
C ARG A 150 10.88 -7.12 -14.34
N ASP A 151 9.99 -6.95 -15.30
CA ASP A 151 10.02 -7.75 -16.52
C ASP A 151 11.20 -7.34 -17.42
N ALA A 152 11.67 -8.25 -18.26
CA ALA A 152 12.72 -7.97 -19.22
C ALA A 152 12.29 -6.85 -20.18
N GLY A 153 13.14 -5.82 -20.35
CA GLY A 153 12.84 -4.66 -21.18
C GLY A 153 11.83 -3.66 -20.58
N ALA A 154 11.37 -3.86 -19.34
CA ALA A 154 10.49 -2.92 -18.67
C ALA A 154 11.17 -1.56 -18.43
N ARG A 155 10.37 -0.48 -18.45
CA ARG A 155 10.85 0.87 -18.11
C ARG A 155 11.32 0.92 -16.65
N GLU A 156 12.21 1.86 -16.34
CA GLU A 156 12.89 1.98 -15.04
C GLU A 156 11.95 1.91 -13.82
N TRP A 157 10.76 2.52 -13.92
CA TRP A 157 9.76 2.64 -12.85
C TRP A 157 8.57 1.68 -12.98
N ASN A 158 8.68 0.67 -13.84
CA ASN A 158 7.67 -0.37 -14.01
C ASN A 158 8.07 -1.59 -13.16
N ALA A 159 7.85 -1.49 -11.85
CA ALA A 159 7.98 -2.64 -10.95
C ALA A 159 6.87 -3.67 -11.24
N ARG A 160 7.08 -4.95 -10.89
CA ARG A 160 6.04 -5.99 -10.96
C ARG A 160 5.07 -5.87 -9.77
N ASP A 161 4.46 -4.71 -9.60
CA ASP A 161 3.53 -4.38 -8.50
C ASP A 161 2.19 -5.13 -8.60
N GLY A 162 1.82 -5.60 -9.78
CA GLY A 162 0.75 -6.60 -9.96
C GLY A 162 0.91 -7.86 -9.09
N ARG A 163 2.13 -8.18 -8.62
CA ARG A 163 2.39 -9.30 -7.71
C ARG A 163 1.93 -9.05 -6.27
N ILE A 164 1.65 -7.81 -5.88
CA ILE A 164 1.21 -7.47 -4.54
C ILE A 164 -0.24 -7.95 -4.38
N THR A 165 -0.45 -8.99 -3.58
CA THR A 165 -1.78 -9.58 -3.31
C THR A 165 -2.35 -9.15 -1.97
N ASP A 166 -1.50 -8.65 -1.08
CA ASP A 166 -1.85 -8.20 0.25
C ASP A 166 -1.10 -6.89 0.50
N LEU A 167 -1.81 -5.76 0.52
CA LEU A 167 -1.26 -4.42 0.63
C LEU A 167 -1.74 -3.74 1.91
N GLY A 168 -0.82 -3.30 2.75
CA GLY A 168 -1.06 -2.41 3.88
C GLY A 168 -0.38 -1.05 3.68
N LEU A 169 -1.11 0.03 3.90
CA LEU A 169 -0.63 1.40 3.80
C LEU A 169 -0.99 2.14 5.09
N HIS A 170 0.01 2.63 5.81
CA HIS A 170 -0.17 3.24 7.14
C HIS A 170 0.39 4.65 7.15
N CYS A 171 -0.22 5.54 7.92
CA CYS A 171 0.18 6.93 8.00
C CYS A 171 0.17 7.44 9.44
N VAL A 172 1.27 8.05 9.83
CA VAL A 172 1.38 8.88 11.04
C VAL A 172 1.74 10.30 10.61
N ILE A 173 0.99 11.27 11.11
CA ILE A 173 1.28 12.68 10.90
C ILE A 173 2.14 13.17 12.06
N ASP A 174 3.34 13.64 11.75
CA ASP A 174 4.27 14.23 12.70
C ASP A 174 4.55 15.69 12.30
N PRO A 175 4.10 16.69 13.09
CA PRO A 175 4.37 18.10 12.81
C PRO A 175 5.86 18.45 12.74
N ALA A 176 6.73 17.69 13.42
CA ALA A 176 8.16 18.00 13.52
C ALA A 176 8.97 17.63 12.27
N VAL A 177 8.47 16.74 11.39
CA VAL A 177 9.27 16.24 10.24
C VAL A 177 9.27 17.16 9.03
N GLY A 178 8.47 18.23 9.03
CA GLY A 178 8.42 19.20 7.94
C GLY A 178 8.11 18.56 6.58
N ASN A 179 9.04 18.67 5.63
CA ASN A 179 8.89 18.08 4.29
C ASN A 179 9.46 16.66 4.18
N GLN A 180 10.15 16.16 5.20
CA GLN A 180 10.69 14.80 5.17
C GLN A 180 9.56 13.78 5.21
N VAL A 181 9.73 12.71 4.45
CA VAL A 181 8.91 11.50 4.50
C VAL A 181 9.82 10.37 4.92
N THR A 182 9.47 9.69 6.01
CA THR A 182 10.08 8.42 6.40
C THR A 182 9.13 7.30 5.98
N ILE A 183 9.65 6.26 5.35
CA ILE A 183 8.87 5.11 4.88
C ILE A 183 9.49 3.85 5.46
N ALA A 184 8.75 3.14 6.30
CA ALA A 184 9.07 1.77 6.66
C ALA A 184 8.47 0.83 5.62
N ILE A 185 9.28 -0.10 5.11
CA ILE A 185 8.90 -1.05 4.05
C ILE A 185 9.01 -2.46 4.64
N ARG A 186 7.90 -3.19 4.63
CA ARG A 186 7.84 -4.61 5.00
C ARG A 186 7.37 -5.42 3.82
N ALA A 187 8.14 -6.42 3.41
CA ALA A 187 7.76 -7.27 2.30
C ALA A 187 8.12 -8.73 2.56
N CYS A 188 7.19 -9.62 2.23
CA CYS A 188 7.41 -11.06 2.25
C CYS A 188 6.62 -11.77 1.13
N PRO A 189 7.09 -12.94 0.68
CA PRO A 189 6.27 -13.81 -0.15
C PRO A 189 5.02 -14.25 0.64
N VAL A 190 3.87 -14.26 -0.03
CA VAL A 190 2.68 -14.92 0.51
C VAL A 190 2.91 -16.41 0.37
N GLY A 191 2.92 -17.13 1.49
CA GLY A 191 2.98 -18.59 1.46
C GLY A 191 1.88 -19.15 0.56
N LYS A 192 2.14 -20.24 -0.19
CA LYS A 192 1.08 -20.94 -0.92
C LYS A 192 -0.08 -21.15 0.05
N GLN A 193 -1.23 -20.54 -0.21
CA GLN A 193 -2.46 -20.94 0.47
C GLN A 193 -2.64 -22.41 0.14
N ALA A 194 -2.49 -23.28 1.14
CA ALA A 194 -2.96 -24.64 1.03
C ALA A 194 -4.45 -24.54 0.69
N ALA A 195 -4.82 -25.06 -0.49
CA ALA A 195 -6.21 -25.33 -0.78
C ALA A 195 -6.72 -26.23 0.35
N LEU A 196 -7.66 -25.72 1.14
CA LEU A 196 -8.54 -26.55 1.95
C LEU A 196 -9.61 -27.15 1.02
#